data_AF-A0AA49Q3U5-F1
#
_entry.id   AF-A0AA49Q3U5-F1
#
_cell.length_a   1.000
_cell.length_b   1.000
_cell.length_c   1.000
_cell.angle_alpha   90.00
_cell.angle_beta   90.00
_cell.angle_gamma   90.00
#
_symmetry.space_group_name_H-M   'P 1'
#
loop_
_entity.id
_entity.type
_entity.pdbx_description
1 polymer ?
#
loop_
_entity_poly.entity_id
_entity_poly.type
_entity_poly.pdbx_seq_one_letter_code
_entity_poly.pdbx_strand_id
1 'polypeptide(L)' 'MKRYADVDNDSGVFAYEYGPGWIHVQFDTGAAYEYTDASAGAHHIREMQRRADAGDGLNAYIMKHARKGYSRKL' A
#
# COMPACT_ATOMS: atom_id res chain seq x y z
N MET A 1 -0.63 9.99 6.98
CA MET A 1 -0.60 8.51 7.02
C MET A 1 -1.24 7.96 8.29
N LYS A 2 -2.19 7.03 8.14
CA LYS A 2 -2.77 6.21 9.22
C LYS A 2 -1.84 5.05 9.54
N ARG A 3 -1.66 4.74 10.82
CA ARG A 3 -0.87 3.58 11.25
C ARG A 3 -1.57 2.31 10.80
N TYR A 4 -0.82 1.42 10.16
CA TYR A 4 -1.36 0.13 9.75
C TYR A 4 -1.62 -0.70 11.01
N ALA A 5 -2.79 -1.35 11.06
CA ALA A 5 -3.21 -2.09 12.26
C ALA A 5 -2.27 -3.27 12.54
N ASP A 6 -1.72 -3.87 11.47
CA ASP A 6 -0.73 -4.96 11.53
C ASP A 6 -1.15 -6.03 12.54
N VAL A 7 -2.36 -6.59 12.32
CA VAL A 7 -3.09 -7.41 13.31
C VAL A 7 -2.31 -8.67 13.73
N ASP A 8 -1.45 -9.16 12.85
CA ASP A 8 -0.55 -10.30 13.02
C ASP A 8 0.92 -9.92 13.27
N ASN A 9 1.25 -8.62 13.19
CA ASN A 9 2.58 -8.07 13.40
C ASN A 9 3.65 -8.67 12.48
N ASP A 10 3.24 -9.07 11.27
CA ASP A 10 4.06 -9.73 10.25
C ASP A 10 4.26 -8.86 8.99
N SER A 11 3.48 -7.77 8.88
CA SER A 11 3.48 -6.97 7.67
C SER A 11 4.61 -5.96 7.70
N GLY A 12 5.41 -5.95 6.63
CA GLY A 12 6.37 -4.87 6.37
C GLY A 12 5.74 -3.50 6.12
N VAL A 13 4.43 -3.31 6.33
CA VAL A 13 3.73 -2.04 6.15
C VAL A 13 3.53 -1.38 7.50
N PHE A 14 4.14 -0.20 7.66
CA PHE A 14 4.07 0.58 8.89
C PHE A 14 2.85 1.52 8.93
N ALA A 15 2.61 2.21 7.82
CA ALA A 15 1.54 3.18 7.70
C ALA A 15 1.07 3.30 6.25
N TYR A 16 -0.13 3.80 6.06
CA TYR A 16 -0.69 4.04 4.74
C TYR A 16 -1.51 5.32 4.69
N GLU A 17 -1.69 5.86 3.50
CA GLU A 17 -2.59 6.97 3.25
C GLU A 17 -3.14 6.81 1.85
N TYR A 18 -4.41 7.07 1.64
CA TYR A 18 -4.98 6.94 0.30
C TYR A 18 -6.05 7.99 0.06
N GLY A 19 -6.30 8.23 -1.22
CA GLY A 19 -7.37 9.10 -1.71
C GLY A 19 -7.91 8.59 -3.05
N PRO A 20 -8.71 9.40 -3.76
CA PRO A 20 -9.27 9.01 -5.04
C PRO A 20 -8.15 8.74 -6.07
N GLY A 21 -7.98 7.47 -6.45
CA GLY A 21 -7.03 7.04 -7.49
C GLY A 21 -5.56 6.94 -7.07
N TRP A 22 -5.26 6.97 -5.76
CA TRP A 22 -3.90 6.78 -5.25
C TRP A 22 -3.86 6.17 -3.85
N ILE A 23 -2.72 5.56 -3.53
CA ILE A 23 -2.35 5.10 -2.19
C ILE A 23 -0.85 5.27 -1.97
N HIS A 24 -0.49 5.87 -0.84
CA HIS A 24 0.85 5.92 -0.28
C HIS A 24 1.00 4.82 0.76
N VAL A 25 2.06 4.05 0.66
CA VAL A 25 2.37 2.96 1.59
C VAL A 25 3.76 3.19 2.13
N GLN A 26 3.87 3.32 3.45
CA GLN A 26 5.12 3.38 4.18
C GLN A 26 5.44 2.00 4.72
N PHE A 27 6.63 1.52 4.40
CA PHE A 27 7.14 0.25 4.90
C PHE A 27 7.90 0.44 6.22
N ASP A 28 8.10 -0.65 6.96
CA ASP A 28 8.86 -0.72 8.21
C ASP A 28 10.29 -0.18 8.06
N THR A 29 10.87 -0.31 6.86
CA THR A 29 12.17 0.28 6.49
C THR A 29 12.19 1.82 6.49
N GLY A 30 11.04 2.48 6.68
CA GLY A 30 10.86 3.93 6.62
C GLY A 30 10.64 4.48 5.21
N ALA A 31 10.84 3.67 4.17
CA ALA A 31 10.59 4.05 2.79
C ALA A 31 9.08 4.14 2.50
N ALA A 32 8.65 5.23 1.88
CA ALA A 32 7.28 5.40 1.41
C ALA A 32 7.21 5.33 -0.13
N TYR A 33 6.15 4.72 -0.64
CA TYR A 33 5.93 4.54 -2.07
C TYR A 33 4.54 5.01 -2.45
N GLU A 34 4.45 5.72 -3.57
CA GLU A 34 3.19 6.18 -4.13
C GLU A 34 2.74 5.23 -5.25
N TYR A 35 1.52 4.72 -5.13
CA TYR A 35 0.83 3.96 -6.16
C TYR A 35 -0.34 4.79 -6.67
N THR A 36 -0.50 4.88 -7.98
CA THR A 36 -1.60 5.59 -8.62
C THR A 36 -2.32 4.70 -9.63
N ASP A 37 -3.51 5.11 -10.04
CA ASP A 37 -4.25 4.41 -11.10
C ASP A 37 -3.45 4.32 -12.41
N ALA A 38 -2.58 5.31 -12.66
CA ALA A 38 -1.72 5.33 -13.84
C ALA A 38 -0.51 4.39 -13.72
N SER A 39 0.01 4.17 -12.50
CA SER A 39 1.21 3.34 -12.29
C SER A 39 0.85 1.86 -12.06
N ALA A 40 -0.08 1.59 -11.15
CA ALA A 40 -0.46 0.25 -10.74
C ALA A 40 -1.77 -0.21 -11.37
N GLY A 41 -2.60 0.70 -11.88
CA GLY A 41 -3.94 0.39 -12.39
C GLY A 41 -5.03 0.54 -11.33
N ALA A 42 -6.19 1.10 -11.74
CA ALA A 42 -7.31 1.39 -10.85
C ALA A 42 -7.93 0.15 -10.15
N HIS A 43 -7.74 -1.04 -10.70
CA HIS A 43 -8.10 -2.28 -10.01
C HIS A 43 -7.20 -2.52 -8.79
N HIS A 44 -5.89 -2.38 -8.97
CA HIS A 44 -4.90 -2.62 -7.92
C HIS A 44 -4.97 -1.57 -6.81
N ILE A 45 -5.20 -0.29 -7.15
CA ILE A 45 -5.38 0.76 -6.16
C ILE A 45 -6.58 0.47 -5.25
N ARG A 46 -7.73 0.11 -5.82
CA ARG A 46 -8.92 -0.24 -5.03
C ARG A 46 -8.68 -1.46 -4.12
N GLU A 47 -7.98 -2.48 -4.61
CA GLU A 47 -7.60 -3.63 -3.79
C GLU A 47 -6.64 -3.27 -2.66
N MET A 48 -5.65 -2.43 -2.94
CA MET A 48 -4.71 -1.94 -1.92
C MET A 48 -5.44 -1.12 -0.84
N GLN A 49 -6.36 -0.23 -1.23
CA GLN A 49 -7.18 0.55 -0.29
C GLN A 49 -8.03 -0.35 0.60
N ARG A 50 -8.72 -1.35 0.01
CA ARG A 50 -9.52 -2.32 0.78
C ARG A 50 -8.70 -3.07 1.83
N ARG A 51 -7.48 -3.51 1.46
CA ARG A 51 -6.56 -4.20 2.38
C ARG A 51 -5.97 -3.27 3.42
N ALA A 52 -5.70 -2.02 3.05
CA ALA A 52 -5.25 -0.99 3.98
C ALA A 52 -6.28 -0.74 5.09
N ASP A 53 -7.56 -0.64 4.74
CA ASP A 53 -8.66 -0.51 5.70
C ASP A 53 -8.89 -1.78 6.53
N ALA A 54 -8.74 -2.96 5.92
CA ALA A 54 -8.82 -4.23 6.63
C ALA A 54 -7.68 -4.41 7.65
N GLY A 55 -6.52 -3.75 7.42
CA GLY A 55 -5.36 -3.87 8.27
C GLY A 55 -4.60 -5.19 8.12
N ASP A 56 -4.89 -5.96 7.06
CA ASP A 56 -4.30 -7.27 6.79
C ASP A 56 -4.02 -7.50 5.29
N GLY A 57 -2.90 -8.15 4.98
CA GLY A 57 -2.57 -8.65 3.66
C GLY A 57 -2.20 -7.60 2.60
N LEU A 58 -2.00 -6.33 2.97
CA LEU A 58 -1.56 -5.28 2.03
C LEU A 58 -0.14 -5.53 1.50
N ASN A 59 0.79 -5.90 2.39
CA ASN A 59 2.18 -6.18 2.02
C ASN A 59 2.28 -7.32 0.98
N ALA A 60 1.64 -8.45 1.26
CA ALA A 60 1.62 -9.60 0.36
C ALA A 60 1.01 -9.27 -1.00
N TYR A 61 -0.07 -8.48 -1.02
CA TYR A 61 -0.70 -8.04 -2.26
C TYR A 61 0.23 -7.18 -3.11
N ILE A 62 0.90 -6.20 -2.49
CA ILE A 62 1.87 -5.35 -3.18
C ILE A 62 3.01 -6.19 -3.73
N MET A 63 3.60 -7.08 -2.94
CA MET A 63 4.70 -7.93 -3.37
C MET A 63 4.33 -8.84 -4.55
N LYS A 64 3.08 -9.30 -4.64
CA LYS A 64 2.59 -10.18 -5.70
C LYS A 64 2.14 -9.44 -6.96
N HIS A 65 1.49 -8.29 -6.82
CA HIS A 65 0.81 -7.62 -7.93
C HIS A 65 1.36 -6.24 -8.29
N ALA A 66 1.94 -5.51 -7.33
CA ALA A 66 2.31 -4.10 -7.50
C ALA A 66 3.77 -3.79 -7.14
N ARG A 67 4.66 -4.79 -6.97
CA ARG A 67 6.02 -4.62 -6.44
C ARG A 67 6.86 -3.56 -7.17
N LYS A 68 6.66 -3.42 -8.49
CA LYS A 68 7.31 -2.41 -9.34
C LYS A 68 6.33 -1.42 -9.97
N GLY A 69 5.06 -1.45 -9.54
CA GLY A 69 3.97 -0.60 -10.05
C GLY A 69 3.84 0.72 -9.31
N TYR A 70 4.85 1.13 -8.54
CA TYR A 70 4.87 2.42 -7.87
C TYR A 70 5.18 3.54 -8.88
N SER A 71 4.53 4.68 -8.71
CA SER A 71 4.77 5.89 -9.51
C SER A 71 6.09 6.56 -9.10
N ARG A 72 6.35 6.66 -7.80
CA ARG A 72 7.58 7.21 -7.23
C ARG A 72 7.81 6.75 -5.80
N LYS A 73 9.03 6.92 -5.33
CA LYS A 73 9.40 6.83 -3.92
C LYS A 73 9.25 8.22 -3.29
N LEU A 74 8.68 8.27 -2.09
CA LEU A 74 8.52 9.47 -1.26
C LEU A 74 9.66 9.58 -0.25
#